data_AF-A0A7C7UBY0-F1
#
_entry.id   AF-A0A7C7UBY0-F1
#
_cell.length_a   1.000
_cell.length_b   1.000
_cell.length_c   1.000
_cell.angle_alpha   90.00
_cell.angle_beta   90.00
_cell.angle_gamma   90.00
#
_symmetry.space_group_name_H-M   'P 1'
#
loop_
_entity.id
_entity.type
_entity.pdbx_description
1 polymer ?
#
loop_
_entity_poly.entity_id
_entity_poly.type
_entity_poly.pdbx_seq_one_letter_code
_entity_poly.pdbx_strand_id
1 'polypeptide(L)'
;MNRASAALGVIALGLGIALGVLMAGPGGFGQGTPTPSLEAALLEENLLIRSQMLGRFLDTLGPTNLEEALEGLHANRVGVTDQELRVFMLAWGRFDAPGAFQWAQAQDSDWSGRLKNAALYGWGFRDPHAAVAELETLPPSGGRQGSPLLTELMSGWRVNGDVDGLTAHLIAMPSVRQRETMTSHLLAQIGKAGPEAVIAWANAIPENAPRGFKRIAFNRGVSTVAKVDPRLGARWFEENREKDFSEGSLGVIARRWIDHHQPADFFVWLGGLPPLPDQSVDAELSGATGQAMKWWLRRDSDAALGWLNSQDSIPPEYDPAVASLAQFLLKKTPDLAVYWADRIQDPELRSSTLIKSLGRWRRRDPAAADEWIATAELTDAVREQALKTGTGRPKSRPQRPRRP
;
A
#
# COMPACT_ATOMS: atom_id res chain seq x y z
N MET A 1 44.02 3.73 55.58
CA MET A 1 44.00 4.31 56.96
C MET A 1 42.99 5.44 56.91
N ASN A 2 41.82 5.49 57.55
CA ASN A 2 41.14 4.84 58.69
C ASN A 2 39.68 4.53 58.29
N ARG A 3 39.09 3.34 58.54
CA ARG A 3 38.31 2.91 59.73
C ARG A 3 37.30 3.97 60.23
N ALA A 4 35.98 3.76 60.00
CA ALA A 4 35.00 3.10 60.90
C ALA A 4 34.71 3.98 62.15
N SER A 5 33.52 4.28 62.64
CA SER A 5 32.22 3.58 62.72
C SER A 5 31.16 4.59 63.23
N ALA A 6 29.86 4.34 63.04
CA ALA A 6 28.82 4.36 64.09
C ALA A 6 27.41 4.46 63.49
N ALA A 7 26.63 3.39 63.68
CA ALA A 7 25.18 3.37 63.59
C ALA A 7 24.58 3.58 64.99
N LEU A 8 23.41 4.22 65.07
CA LEU A 8 22.35 4.13 66.11
C LEU A 8 21.24 5.13 65.68
N GLY A 9 20.01 4.70 65.36
CA GLY A 9 18.91 4.51 66.32
C GLY A 9 17.87 5.64 66.14
N VAL A 10 16.82 5.48 65.32
CA VAL A 10 15.42 5.08 65.70
C VAL A 10 14.51 6.24 66.17
N ILE A 11 13.48 6.50 65.34
CA ILE A 11 12.08 6.98 65.59
C ILE A 11 11.80 8.42 66.08
N ALA A 12 11.10 9.21 65.23
CA ALA A 12 9.76 9.80 65.48
C ALA A 12 9.39 10.74 64.29
N LEU A 13 8.43 10.38 63.42
CA LEU A 13 7.01 10.75 63.44
C LEU A 13 6.72 12.25 63.21
N GLY A 14 6.15 12.59 62.05
CA GLY A 14 5.55 13.92 61.87
C GLY A 14 5.15 14.32 60.45
N LEU A 15 3.96 13.89 60.01
CA LEU A 15 3.03 14.54 59.07
C LEU A 15 3.41 14.84 57.60
N GLY A 16 2.59 14.29 56.69
CA GLY A 16 1.98 15.14 55.65
C GLY A 16 2.17 14.75 54.18
N ILE A 17 1.90 13.52 53.76
CA ILE A 17 1.61 13.23 52.34
C ILE A 17 0.24 12.54 52.25
N ALA A 18 -0.78 13.29 51.82
CA ALA A 18 -2.06 12.73 51.43
C ALA A 18 -1.90 12.04 50.07
N LEU A 19 -1.66 10.73 50.12
CA LEU A 19 -1.71 9.82 48.98
C LEU A 19 -2.92 8.91 49.23
N GLY A 20 -4.04 9.23 48.59
CA GLY A 20 -5.27 8.43 48.61
C GLY A 20 -5.44 7.68 47.30
N VAL A 21 -4.51 6.78 47.00
CA VAL A 21 -4.76 5.67 46.06
C VAL A 21 -5.44 4.57 46.88
N LEU A 22 -6.71 4.27 46.59
CA LEU A 22 -7.35 3.03 47.01
C LEU A 22 -8.29 2.53 45.91
N MET A 23 -7.95 1.33 45.41
CA MET A 23 -8.78 0.29 44.81
C MET A 23 -9.36 0.53 43.40
N ALA A 24 -8.52 0.32 42.38
CA ALA A 24 -8.99 -0.14 41.08
C ALA A 24 -8.74 -1.66 40.98
N GLY A 25 -9.76 -2.46 41.27
CA GLY A 25 -9.82 -3.85 40.80
C GLY A 25 -10.27 -3.89 39.34
N PRO A 26 -9.99 -4.97 38.58
CA PRO A 26 -10.52 -5.13 37.24
C PRO A 26 -11.98 -5.58 37.32
N GLY A 27 -12.91 -4.63 37.41
CA GLY A 27 -14.33 -4.93 37.50
C GLY A 27 -15.21 -3.73 37.20
N GLY A 28 -16.00 -3.82 36.12
CA GLY A 28 -17.22 -3.05 35.87
C GLY A 28 -17.04 -1.55 35.62
N PHE A 29 -17.03 -1.14 34.35
CA PHE A 29 -17.38 0.25 34.02
C PHE A 29 -18.83 0.52 34.45
N GLY A 30 -18.99 1.31 35.51
CA GLY A 30 -20.18 2.14 35.77
C GLY A 30 -21.45 1.41 36.19
N GLN A 31 -21.54 0.97 37.46
CA GLN A 31 -22.84 0.86 38.12
C GLN A 31 -22.99 2.04 39.10
N GLY A 32 -23.75 3.07 38.69
CA GLY A 32 -24.14 4.18 39.57
C GLY A 32 -24.16 5.58 38.95
N THR A 33 -23.53 5.80 37.79
CA THR A 33 -23.62 7.09 37.09
C THR A 33 -24.83 7.11 36.15
N PRO A 34 -25.71 8.12 36.19
CA PRO A 34 -26.81 8.24 35.23
C PRO A 34 -26.28 8.28 33.80
N THR A 35 -27.03 7.69 32.87
CA THR A 35 -26.75 7.75 31.43
C THR A 35 -26.83 9.21 30.97
N PRO A 36 -25.77 9.78 30.39
CA PRO A 36 -25.82 11.15 29.88
C PRO A 36 -26.72 11.23 28.65
N SER A 37 -27.33 12.39 28.38
CA SER A 37 -27.97 12.64 27.08
C SER A 37 -26.91 12.79 25.99
N LEU A 38 -27.30 12.59 24.72
CA LEU A 38 -26.38 12.77 23.60
C LEU A 38 -25.85 14.21 23.52
N GLU A 39 -26.73 15.20 23.73
CA GLU A 39 -26.36 16.61 23.70
C GLU A 39 -25.32 16.93 24.78
N ALA A 40 -25.52 16.46 26.02
CA ALA A 40 -24.55 16.66 27.10
C ALA A 40 -23.19 16.05 26.76
N ALA A 41 -23.17 14.88 26.10
CA ALA A 41 -21.94 14.26 25.66
C ALA A 41 -21.24 15.06 24.54
N LEU A 42 -22.00 15.61 23.59
CA LEU A 42 -21.46 16.39 22.46
C LEU A 42 -20.98 17.79 22.85
N LEU A 43 -21.50 18.37 23.93
CA LEU A 43 -21.05 19.66 24.47
C LEU A 43 -19.79 19.55 25.34
N GLU A 44 -19.39 18.33 25.74
CA GLU A 44 -18.17 18.12 26.53
C GLU A 44 -16.90 18.41 25.70
N GLU A 45 -16.06 19.32 26.21
CA GLU A 45 -14.83 19.75 25.54
C GLU A 45 -13.69 18.74 25.71
N ASN A 46 -13.67 18.01 26.83
CA ASN A 46 -12.67 16.98 27.06
C ASN A 46 -12.99 15.74 26.23
N LEU A 47 -12.21 15.51 25.17
CA LEU A 47 -12.42 14.42 24.21
C LEU A 47 -12.49 13.02 24.84
N LEU A 48 -11.75 12.76 25.92
CA LEU A 48 -11.79 11.47 26.59
C LEU A 48 -13.10 11.29 27.36
N ILE A 49 -13.56 12.32 28.07
CA ILE A 49 -14.84 12.30 28.80
C ILE A 49 -16.01 12.23 27.81
N ARG A 50 -15.97 13.05 26.75
CA ARG A 50 -16.92 13.02 25.63
C ARG A 50 -17.04 11.61 25.04
N SER A 51 -15.93 10.95 24.75
CA SER A 51 -15.94 9.57 24.22
C SER A 51 -16.56 8.57 25.20
N GLN A 52 -16.29 8.69 26.51
CA GLN A 52 -16.89 7.84 27.54
C GLN A 52 -18.40 8.09 27.71
N MET A 53 -18.82 9.35 27.67
CA MET A 53 -20.24 9.73 27.74
C MET A 53 -21.00 9.21 26.52
N LEU A 54 -20.44 9.42 25.32
CA LEU A 54 -20.99 8.89 24.08
C LEU A 54 -21.11 7.37 24.12
N GLY A 55 -20.06 6.65 24.54
CA GLY A 55 -20.11 5.19 24.66
C GLY A 55 -21.26 4.71 25.54
N ARG A 56 -21.41 5.28 26.75
CA ARG A 56 -22.50 4.93 27.68
C ARG A 56 -23.89 5.24 27.11
N PHE A 57 -24.05 6.40 26.48
CA PHE A 57 -25.32 6.76 25.84
C PHE A 57 -25.64 5.77 24.70
N LEU A 58 -24.69 5.56 23.79
CA LEU A 58 -24.85 4.71 22.61
C LEU A 58 -25.09 3.25 22.99
N ASP A 59 -24.55 2.75 24.11
CA ASP A 59 -24.87 1.41 24.60
C ASP A 59 -26.38 1.24 24.85
N THR A 60 -27.04 2.29 25.34
CA THR A 60 -28.48 2.31 25.65
C THR A 60 -29.36 2.84 24.50
N LEU A 61 -28.78 3.23 23.36
CA LEU A 61 -29.54 3.74 22.23
C LEU A 61 -30.47 2.66 21.66
N GLY A 62 -31.77 2.98 21.59
CA GLY A 62 -32.86 2.13 21.13
C GLY A 62 -34.08 2.93 20.68
N PRO A 63 -35.19 2.28 20.29
CA PRO A 63 -36.36 2.98 19.78
C PRO A 63 -36.99 4.00 20.75
N THR A 64 -36.85 3.80 22.06
CA THR A 64 -37.50 4.65 23.08
C THR A 64 -36.79 5.97 23.33
N ASN A 65 -35.51 6.09 22.99
CA ASN A 65 -34.71 7.31 23.17
C ASN A 65 -34.13 7.84 21.85
N LEU A 66 -34.48 7.23 20.72
CA LEU A 66 -33.99 7.61 19.41
C LEU A 66 -34.38 9.05 19.04
N GLU A 67 -35.63 9.47 19.30
CA GLU A 67 -36.09 10.82 18.97
C GLU A 67 -35.27 11.91 19.69
N GLU A 68 -35.12 11.78 21.02
CA GLU A 68 -34.24 12.65 21.82
C GLU A 68 -32.79 12.63 21.31
N ALA A 69 -32.30 11.45 20.92
CA ALA A 69 -30.95 11.32 20.34
C ALA A 69 -30.81 12.12 19.04
N LEU A 70 -31.79 12.05 18.15
CA LEU A 70 -31.75 12.77 16.87
C LEU A 70 -31.84 14.28 17.07
N GLU A 71 -32.65 14.74 18.02
CA GLU A 71 -32.71 16.17 18.41
C GLU A 71 -31.35 16.66 18.90
N GLY A 72 -30.73 15.94 19.86
CA GLY A 72 -29.40 16.29 20.38
C GLY A 72 -28.32 16.26 19.31
N LEU A 73 -28.40 15.32 18.36
CA LEU A 73 -27.48 15.23 17.23
C LEU A 73 -27.65 16.43 16.28
N HIS A 74 -28.89 16.80 15.96
CA HIS A 74 -29.21 17.95 15.13
C HIS A 74 -28.76 19.27 15.75
N ALA A 75 -28.99 19.46 17.05
CA ALA A 75 -28.55 20.64 17.80
C ALA A 75 -27.03 20.84 17.70
N ASN A 76 -26.27 19.73 17.62
CA ASN A 76 -24.82 19.71 17.58
C ASN A 76 -24.23 19.43 16.19
N ARG A 77 -25.01 19.58 15.11
CA ARG A 77 -24.62 19.21 13.72
C ARG A 77 -23.30 19.83 13.23
N VAL A 78 -22.92 20.99 13.77
CA VAL A 78 -21.66 21.69 13.40
C VAL A 78 -20.45 21.09 14.11
N GLY A 79 -20.61 20.69 15.38
CA GLY A 79 -19.52 20.20 16.24
C GLY A 79 -19.35 18.68 16.26
N VAL A 80 -20.29 17.92 15.70
CA VAL A 80 -20.20 16.45 15.62
C VAL A 80 -19.21 16.00 14.54
N THR A 81 -18.32 15.10 14.92
CA THR A 81 -17.28 14.55 14.04
C THR A 81 -17.77 13.36 13.22
N ASP A 82 -17.06 13.03 12.13
CA ASP A 82 -17.41 11.86 11.30
C ASP A 82 -17.31 10.54 12.05
N GLN A 83 -16.38 10.42 13.00
CA GLN A 83 -16.25 9.23 13.81
C GLN A 83 -17.44 9.09 14.77
N GLU A 84 -17.89 10.17 15.38
CA GLU A 84 -19.06 10.14 16.26
C GLU A 84 -20.34 9.82 15.50
N LEU A 85 -20.51 10.41 14.30
CA LEU A 85 -21.61 10.03 13.40
C LEU A 85 -21.56 8.54 13.05
N ARG A 86 -20.37 8.01 12.74
CA ARG A 86 -20.18 6.60 12.41
C ARG A 86 -20.55 5.68 13.58
N VAL A 87 -20.11 6.00 14.80
CA VAL A 87 -20.44 5.19 15.99
C VAL A 87 -21.92 5.34 16.38
N PHE A 88 -22.51 6.52 16.22
CA PHE A 88 -23.95 6.73 16.39
C PHE A 88 -24.76 5.86 15.42
N MET A 89 -24.41 5.89 14.13
CA MET A 89 -25.09 5.08 13.11
C MET A 89 -24.84 3.58 13.26
N LEU A 90 -23.66 3.17 13.75
CA LEU A 90 -23.42 1.78 14.17
C LEU A 90 -24.37 1.37 15.30
N ALA A 91 -24.54 2.22 16.32
CA ALA A 91 -25.40 1.94 17.45
C ALA A 91 -26.88 1.88 17.06
N TRP A 92 -27.35 2.80 16.21
CA TRP A 92 -28.71 2.76 15.64
C TRP A 92 -28.90 1.53 14.76
N GLY A 93 -27.92 1.22 13.90
CA GLY A 93 -27.94 0.04 13.03
C GLY A 93 -28.05 -1.30 13.77
N ARG A 94 -27.78 -1.36 15.08
CA ARG A 94 -28.00 -2.57 15.90
C ARG A 94 -29.45 -3.03 15.88
N PHE A 95 -30.40 -2.10 15.82
CA PHE A 95 -31.84 -2.36 15.85
C PHE A 95 -32.59 -1.88 14.61
N ASP A 96 -32.08 -0.89 13.86
CA ASP A 96 -32.76 -0.39 12.65
C ASP A 96 -31.79 0.28 11.65
N ALA A 97 -30.99 -0.52 10.94
CA ALA A 97 -30.06 -0.02 9.92
C ALA A 97 -30.77 0.60 8.68
N PRO A 98 -31.87 0.02 8.15
CA PRO A 98 -32.62 0.64 7.05
C PRO A 98 -33.20 2.00 7.44
N GLY A 99 -33.82 2.13 8.62
CA GLY A 99 -34.36 3.39 9.11
C GLY A 99 -33.30 4.45 9.35
N ALA A 100 -32.12 4.07 9.86
CA ALA A 100 -30.98 4.98 9.99
C ALA A 100 -30.55 5.58 8.63
N PHE A 101 -30.47 4.74 7.59
CA PHE A 101 -30.13 5.20 6.24
C PHE A 101 -31.25 6.03 5.62
N GLN A 102 -32.51 5.63 5.77
CA GLN A 102 -33.67 6.38 5.28
C GLN A 102 -33.74 7.77 5.91
N TRP A 103 -33.56 7.86 7.23
CA TRP A 103 -33.50 9.13 7.94
C TRP A 103 -32.35 10.00 7.42
N ALA A 104 -31.16 9.43 7.22
CA ALA A 104 -30.01 10.15 6.68
C ALA A 104 -30.27 10.68 5.25
N GLN A 105 -30.99 9.92 4.43
CA GLN A 105 -31.38 10.33 3.08
C GLN A 105 -32.41 11.47 3.07
N ALA A 106 -33.33 11.49 4.04
CA ALA A 106 -34.36 12.51 4.15
C ALA A 106 -33.83 13.89 4.59
N GLN A 107 -32.58 13.97 5.05
CA GLN A 107 -31.98 15.24 5.47
C GLN A 107 -31.66 16.13 4.27
N ASP A 108 -32.26 17.32 4.21
CA ASP A 108 -32.01 18.33 3.18
C ASP A 108 -31.06 19.42 3.71
N SER A 109 -29.77 19.08 3.80
CA SER A 109 -28.73 20.00 4.28
C SER A 109 -27.32 19.50 3.97
N ASP A 110 -26.33 20.38 4.13
CA ASP A 110 -24.93 20.15 3.76
C ASP A 110 -24.27 18.93 4.45
N TRP A 111 -24.76 18.49 5.61
CA TRP A 111 -24.26 17.31 6.33
C TRP A 111 -24.91 15.98 5.91
N SER A 112 -25.94 15.97 5.04
CA SER A 112 -26.64 14.77 4.57
C SER A 112 -25.69 13.72 3.98
N GLY A 113 -24.65 14.16 3.25
CA GLY A 113 -23.62 13.26 2.73
C GLY A 113 -22.85 12.51 3.82
N ARG A 114 -22.50 13.20 4.92
CA ARG A 114 -21.79 12.62 6.08
C ARG A 114 -22.65 11.58 6.78
N LEU A 115 -23.94 11.88 6.94
CA LEU A 115 -24.92 10.96 7.54
C LEU A 115 -25.11 9.69 6.70
N LYS A 116 -25.32 9.84 5.38
CA LYS A 116 -25.48 8.68 4.49
C LYS A 116 -24.26 7.77 4.49
N ASN A 117 -23.07 8.35 4.48
CA ASN A 117 -21.81 7.61 4.58
C ASN A 117 -21.70 6.84 5.90
N ALA A 118 -21.98 7.51 7.03
CA ALA A 118 -21.97 6.88 8.36
C ALA A 118 -23.02 5.76 8.50
N ALA A 119 -24.24 6.00 8.00
CA ALA A 119 -25.33 5.03 8.00
C ALA A 119 -24.99 3.79 7.16
N LEU A 120 -24.44 3.96 5.96
CA LEU A 120 -24.03 2.84 5.12
C LEU A 120 -22.85 2.07 5.68
N TYR A 121 -21.90 2.74 6.35
CA TYR A 121 -20.87 2.04 7.09
C TYR A 121 -21.49 1.15 8.18
N GLY A 122 -22.42 1.68 8.97
CA GLY A 122 -23.13 0.94 10.02
C GLY A 122 -23.94 -0.23 9.47
N TRP A 123 -24.67 -0.01 8.37
CA TRP A 123 -25.47 -1.04 7.72
C TRP A 123 -24.58 -2.12 7.10
N GLY A 124 -23.51 -1.75 6.39
CA GLY A 124 -22.52 -2.70 5.87
C GLY A 124 -21.84 -3.51 6.98
N PHE A 125 -21.62 -2.92 8.16
CA PHE A 125 -21.12 -3.63 9.32
C PHE A 125 -22.15 -4.58 9.94
N ARG A 126 -23.45 -4.34 9.80
CA ARG A 126 -24.50 -5.15 10.43
C ARG A 126 -25.05 -6.25 9.51
N ASP A 127 -25.48 -5.84 8.32
CA ASP A 127 -26.08 -6.67 7.29
C ASP A 127 -25.68 -6.14 5.90
N PRO A 128 -24.48 -6.54 5.44
CA PRO A 128 -23.94 -6.04 4.19
C PRO A 128 -24.75 -6.46 2.96
N HIS A 129 -25.38 -7.64 2.98
CA HIS A 129 -26.16 -8.14 1.84
C HIS A 129 -27.43 -7.31 1.64
N ALA A 130 -28.16 -7.02 2.73
CA ALA A 130 -29.31 -6.13 2.68
C ALA A 130 -28.93 -4.70 2.23
N ALA A 131 -27.81 -4.18 2.73
CA ALA A 131 -27.31 -2.87 2.36
C ALA A 131 -26.96 -2.77 0.86
N VAL A 132 -26.36 -3.82 0.29
CA VAL A 132 -26.04 -3.86 -1.16
C VAL A 132 -27.33 -3.89 -1.97
N ALA A 133 -28.29 -4.73 -1.57
CA ALA A 133 -29.58 -4.82 -2.26
C ALA A 133 -30.30 -3.46 -2.30
N GLU A 134 -30.29 -2.71 -1.19
CA GLU A 134 -30.85 -1.35 -1.16
C GLU A 134 -30.14 -0.41 -2.13
N LEU A 135 -28.79 -0.37 -2.12
CA LEU A 135 -28.02 0.50 -3.00
C LEU A 135 -28.25 0.21 -4.49
N GLU A 136 -28.56 -1.04 -4.85
CA GLU A 136 -28.89 -1.43 -6.22
C GLU A 136 -30.27 -0.91 -6.67
N THR A 137 -31.19 -0.61 -5.75
CA THR A 137 -32.49 -0.01 -6.07
C THR A 137 -32.43 1.49 -6.33
N LEU A 138 -31.39 2.16 -5.83
CA LEU A 138 -31.26 3.61 -5.96
C LEU A 138 -30.98 4.00 -7.42
N PRO A 139 -31.59 5.08 -7.93
CA PRO A 139 -31.28 5.57 -9.27
C PRO A 139 -29.78 5.88 -9.35
N PRO A 140 -29.11 5.55 -10.48
CA PRO A 140 -27.69 5.76 -10.64
C PRO A 140 -27.37 7.26 -10.49
N SER A 141 -26.93 7.64 -9.30
CA SER A 141 -26.66 9.03 -8.94
C SER A 141 -25.32 9.40 -9.55
N GLY A 142 -25.35 9.97 -10.76
CA GLY A 142 -24.17 10.55 -11.40
C GLY A 142 -23.01 9.58 -11.68
N GLY A 143 -23.15 8.76 -12.74
CA GLY A 143 -22.02 8.13 -13.42
C GLY A 143 -21.59 6.75 -12.90
N ARG A 144 -21.33 5.84 -13.84
CA ARG A 144 -20.90 4.43 -13.66
C ARG A 144 -19.48 4.26 -13.07
N GLN A 145 -19.08 5.11 -12.12
CA GLN A 145 -17.84 4.98 -11.37
C GLN A 145 -18.18 4.96 -9.88
N GLY A 146 -18.60 3.78 -9.38
CA GLY A 146 -18.69 3.39 -7.96
C GLY A 146 -19.07 4.51 -7.01
N SER A 147 -20.37 4.61 -6.75
CA SER A 147 -20.92 5.58 -5.82
C SER A 147 -20.08 5.59 -4.52
N PRO A 148 -19.66 6.78 -4.00
CA PRO A 148 -19.01 6.90 -2.70
C PRO A 148 -19.72 6.10 -1.60
N LEU A 149 -21.03 5.95 -1.72
CA LEU A 149 -21.90 5.13 -0.87
C LEU A 149 -21.50 3.65 -0.80
N LEU A 150 -21.21 3.01 -1.95
CA LEU A 150 -20.78 1.61 -2.00
C LEU A 150 -19.44 1.43 -1.29
N THR A 151 -18.54 2.43 -1.38
CA THR A 151 -17.24 2.40 -0.72
C THR A 151 -17.39 2.41 0.81
N GLU A 152 -18.31 3.21 1.34
CA GLU A 152 -18.57 3.26 2.79
C GLU A 152 -19.23 1.98 3.30
N LEU A 153 -20.21 1.43 2.57
CA LEU A 153 -20.80 0.12 2.87
C LEU A 153 -19.73 -0.97 2.95
N MET A 154 -18.91 -1.11 1.91
CA MET A 154 -17.84 -2.11 1.88
C MET A 154 -16.81 -1.92 3.00
N SER A 155 -16.59 -0.67 3.42
CA SER A 155 -15.71 -0.37 4.55
C SER A 155 -16.27 -0.93 5.87
N GLY A 156 -17.59 -0.92 6.05
CA GLY A 156 -18.28 -1.60 7.15
C GLY A 156 -18.25 -3.13 7.01
N TRP A 157 -18.61 -3.65 5.84
CA TRP A 157 -18.63 -5.10 5.55
C TRP A 157 -17.28 -5.76 5.84
N ARG A 158 -16.19 -5.12 5.42
CA ARG A 158 -14.84 -5.64 5.66
C ARG A 158 -14.52 -5.89 7.14
N VAL A 159 -15.14 -5.14 8.06
CA VAL A 159 -14.91 -5.28 9.50
C VAL A 159 -15.96 -6.17 10.17
N ASN A 160 -17.11 -6.44 9.51
CA ASN A 160 -18.16 -7.35 10.02
C ASN A 160 -17.64 -8.78 10.26
N GLY A 161 -16.70 -9.25 9.44
CA GLY A 161 -16.13 -10.61 9.54
C GLY A 161 -16.58 -11.57 8.44
N ASP A 162 -17.57 -11.21 7.64
CA ASP A 162 -17.99 -11.96 6.44
C ASP A 162 -17.01 -11.80 5.27
N VAL A 163 -15.84 -12.43 5.39
CA VAL A 163 -14.79 -12.43 4.35
C VAL A 163 -15.28 -13.15 3.08
N ASP A 164 -16.04 -14.24 3.21
CA ASP A 164 -16.50 -15.05 2.09
C ASP A 164 -17.54 -14.30 1.26
N GLY A 165 -18.54 -13.69 1.90
CA GLY A 165 -19.53 -12.87 1.21
C GLY A 165 -18.90 -11.66 0.52
N LEU A 166 -17.97 -10.95 1.17
CA LEU A 166 -17.26 -9.84 0.54
C LEU A 166 -16.40 -10.32 -0.63
N THR A 167 -15.76 -11.48 -0.51
CA THR A 167 -14.99 -12.09 -1.61
C THR A 167 -15.88 -12.42 -2.80
N ALA A 168 -17.05 -13.03 -2.57
CA ALA A 168 -18.03 -13.32 -3.60
C ALA A 168 -18.52 -12.04 -4.31
N HIS A 169 -18.79 -10.98 -3.54
CA HIS A 169 -19.17 -9.67 -4.08
C HIS A 169 -18.05 -9.06 -4.94
N LEU A 170 -16.79 -9.14 -4.50
CA LEU A 170 -15.64 -8.67 -5.27
C LEU A 170 -15.48 -9.43 -6.59
N ILE A 171 -15.69 -10.76 -6.61
CA ILE A 171 -15.66 -11.56 -7.84
C ILE A 171 -16.77 -11.14 -8.83
N ALA A 172 -17.96 -10.84 -8.31
CA ALA A 172 -19.09 -10.39 -9.10
C ALA A 172 -18.92 -8.96 -9.65
N MET A 173 -18.15 -8.11 -8.98
CA MET A 173 -17.99 -6.68 -9.29
C MET A 173 -17.47 -6.45 -10.73
N PRO A 174 -18.18 -5.70 -11.59
CA PRO A 174 -17.76 -5.44 -12.97
C PRO A 174 -16.52 -4.55 -13.10
N SER A 175 -16.45 -3.49 -12.30
CA SER A 175 -15.39 -2.47 -12.37
C SER A 175 -14.03 -3.02 -11.93
N VAL A 176 -13.08 -3.16 -12.87
CA VAL A 176 -11.73 -3.68 -12.60
C VAL A 176 -11.01 -2.84 -11.54
N ARG A 177 -10.99 -1.51 -11.71
CA ARG A 177 -10.27 -0.60 -10.83
C ARG A 177 -10.81 -0.61 -9.39
N GLN A 178 -12.14 -0.66 -9.24
CA GLN A 178 -12.76 -0.69 -7.92
C GLN A 178 -12.55 -2.04 -7.25
N ARG A 179 -12.72 -3.13 -8.01
CA ARG A 179 -12.45 -4.49 -7.54
C ARG A 179 -11.04 -4.60 -6.98
N GLU A 180 -10.02 -4.13 -7.71
CA GLU A 180 -8.64 -4.16 -7.22
C GLU A 180 -8.39 -3.30 -5.96
N THR A 181 -8.96 -2.09 -5.92
CA THR A 181 -8.85 -1.20 -4.75
C THR A 181 -9.45 -1.88 -3.53
N MET A 182 -10.64 -2.46 -3.66
CA MET A 182 -11.35 -3.09 -2.56
C MET A 182 -10.74 -4.42 -2.14
N THR A 183 -10.22 -5.22 -3.09
CA THR A 183 -9.38 -6.39 -2.77
C THR A 183 -8.17 -5.99 -1.93
N SER A 184 -7.53 -4.87 -2.23
CA SER A 184 -6.39 -4.37 -1.44
C SER A 184 -6.80 -4.00 -0.01
N HIS A 185 -7.99 -3.40 0.17
CA HIS A 185 -8.53 -3.11 1.50
C HIS A 185 -8.86 -4.39 2.29
N LEU A 186 -9.48 -5.37 1.65
CA LEU A 186 -9.77 -6.68 2.24
C LEU A 186 -8.48 -7.37 2.68
N LEU A 187 -7.46 -7.44 1.81
CA LEU A 187 -6.16 -8.02 2.14
C LEU A 187 -5.45 -7.30 3.30
N ALA A 188 -5.57 -5.97 3.40
CA ALA A 188 -5.04 -5.23 4.54
C ALA A 188 -5.77 -5.58 5.86
N GLN A 189 -7.04 -5.97 5.79
CA GLN A 189 -7.78 -6.46 6.96
C GLN A 189 -7.37 -7.91 7.31
N ILE A 190 -7.34 -8.80 6.32
CA ILE A 190 -6.92 -10.20 6.51
C ILE A 190 -5.48 -10.26 7.04
N GLY A 191 -4.58 -9.44 6.51
CA GLY A 191 -3.18 -9.35 6.93
C GLY A 191 -2.97 -8.92 8.38
N LYS A 192 -4.00 -8.40 9.08
CA LYS A 192 -3.92 -8.20 10.55
C LYS A 192 -3.76 -9.52 11.31
N ALA A 193 -4.23 -10.63 10.73
CA ALA A 193 -4.03 -11.97 11.27
C ALA A 193 -2.71 -12.62 10.83
N GLY A 194 -1.87 -11.90 10.06
CA GLY A 194 -0.56 -12.38 9.58
C GLY A 194 -0.52 -12.72 8.09
N PRO A 195 0.68 -12.92 7.53
CA PRO A 195 0.87 -13.24 6.12
C PRO A 195 0.27 -14.61 5.73
N GLU A 196 0.24 -15.58 6.64
CA GLU A 196 -0.32 -16.92 6.39
C GLU A 196 -1.83 -16.86 6.10
N ALA A 197 -2.56 -15.95 6.78
CA ALA A 197 -3.97 -15.74 6.52
C ALA A 197 -4.22 -15.18 5.10
N VAL A 198 -3.32 -14.30 4.62
CA VAL A 198 -3.37 -13.76 3.26
C VAL A 198 -3.12 -14.87 2.23
N ILE A 199 -2.11 -15.71 2.46
CA ILE A 199 -1.79 -16.85 1.59
C ILE A 199 -2.98 -17.81 1.53
N ALA A 200 -3.54 -18.18 2.69
CA ALA A 200 -4.68 -19.08 2.79
C ALA A 200 -5.90 -18.54 2.01
N TRP A 201 -6.25 -17.26 2.20
CA TRP A 201 -7.36 -16.63 1.48
C TRP A 201 -7.12 -16.62 -0.04
N ALA A 202 -5.94 -16.21 -0.49
CA ALA A 202 -5.63 -16.15 -1.92
C ALA A 202 -5.58 -17.55 -2.57
N ASN A 203 -5.12 -18.57 -1.84
CA ASN A 203 -5.11 -19.96 -2.30
C ASN A 203 -6.53 -20.53 -2.42
N ALA A 204 -7.45 -20.15 -1.52
CA ALA A 204 -8.84 -20.59 -1.55
C ALA A 204 -9.64 -20.05 -2.76
N ILE A 205 -9.19 -18.96 -3.40
CA ILE A 205 -9.80 -18.46 -4.64
C ILE A 205 -9.63 -19.49 -5.76
N PRO A 206 -10.71 -19.91 -6.45
CA PRO A 206 -10.62 -20.83 -7.59
C PRO A 206 -9.72 -20.27 -8.70
N GLU A 207 -8.90 -21.12 -9.33
CA GLU A 207 -8.01 -20.70 -10.43
C GLU A 207 -8.80 -20.10 -11.61
N ASN A 208 -9.99 -20.64 -11.89
CA ASN A 208 -10.89 -20.18 -12.95
C ASN A 208 -11.85 -19.07 -12.52
N ALA A 209 -11.59 -18.39 -11.38
CA ALA A 209 -12.44 -17.31 -10.90
C ALA A 209 -12.65 -16.24 -11.99
N PRO A 210 -13.91 -15.82 -12.25
CA PRO A 210 -14.23 -14.90 -13.33
C PRO A 210 -13.38 -13.62 -13.34
N ARG A 211 -13.21 -13.03 -14.53
CA ARG A 211 -12.52 -11.73 -14.71
C ARG A 211 -11.07 -11.72 -14.22
N GLY A 212 -10.42 -12.89 -14.20
CA GLY A 212 -9.03 -13.04 -13.75
C GLY A 212 -8.85 -12.75 -12.26
N PHE A 213 -9.89 -12.97 -11.43
CA PHE A 213 -9.83 -12.60 -10.02
C PHE A 213 -8.75 -13.36 -9.25
N LYS A 214 -8.43 -14.61 -9.62
CA LYS A 214 -7.31 -15.37 -9.04
C LYS A 214 -5.99 -14.60 -9.16
N ARG A 215 -5.65 -14.10 -10.35
CA ARG A 215 -4.43 -13.31 -10.59
C ARG A 215 -4.41 -12.03 -9.76
N ILE A 216 -5.55 -11.34 -9.65
CA ILE A 216 -5.68 -10.14 -8.81
C ILE A 216 -5.41 -10.49 -7.34
N ALA A 217 -6.08 -11.51 -6.82
CA ALA A 217 -5.94 -11.96 -5.43
C ALA A 217 -4.51 -12.40 -5.12
N PHE A 218 -3.89 -13.19 -6.01
CA PHE A 218 -2.53 -13.67 -5.86
C PHE A 218 -1.52 -12.52 -5.88
N ASN A 219 -1.50 -11.68 -6.93
CA ASN A 219 -0.51 -10.59 -7.04
C ASN A 219 -0.63 -9.56 -5.91
N ARG A 220 -1.85 -9.22 -5.48
CA ARG A 220 -2.08 -8.32 -4.34
C ARG A 220 -1.72 -9.00 -3.01
N GLY A 221 -2.00 -10.30 -2.89
CA GLY A 221 -1.61 -11.13 -1.77
C GLY A 221 -0.10 -11.16 -1.62
N VAL A 222 0.63 -11.50 -2.68
CA VAL A 222 2.10 -11.49 -2.73
C VAL A 222 2.64 -10.12 -2.34
N SER A 223 2.05 -9.02 -2.81
CA SER A 223 2.44 -7.67 -2.38
C SER A 223 2.28 -7.42 -0.88
N THR A 224 1.23 -7.98 -0.29
CA THR A 224 0.88 -7.83 1.13
C THR A 224 1.82 -8.66 1.99
N VAL A 225 2.06 -9.92 1.62
CA VAL A 225 3.01 -10.82 2.27
C VAL A 225 4.42 -10.25 2.17
N ALA A 226 4.87 -9.88 0.97
CA ALA A 226 6.23 -9.40 0.73
C ALA A 226 6.54 -8.06 1.40
N LYS A 227 5.52 -7.28 1.79
CA LYS A 227 5.70 -6.07 2.59
C LYS A 227 6.16 -6.39 4.02
N VAL A 228 5.78 -7.54 4.56
CA VAL A 228 6.13 -7.99 5.91
C VAL A 228 7.34 -8.92 5.86
N ASP A 229 7.29 -9.93 4.99
CA ASP A 229 8.37 -10.88 4.75
C ASP A 229 8.49 -11.16 3.24
N PRO A 230 9.44 -10.54 2.54
CA PRO A 230 9.64 -10.73 1.11
C PRO A 230 10.21 -12.11 0.78
N ARG A 231 10.89 -12.79 1.72
CA ARG A 231 11.35 -14.18 1.51
C ARG A 231 10.16 -15.14 1.51
N LEU A 232 9.19 -14.92 2.40
CA LEU A 232 7.94 -15.69 2.37
C LEU A 232 7.15 -15.41 1.09
N GLY A 233 7.07 -14.14 0.65
CA GLY A 233 6.44 -13.77 -0.62
C GLY A 233 7.13 -14.43 -1.84
N ALA A 234 8.45 -14.50 -1.83
CA ALA A 234 9.24 -15.20 -2.83
C ALA A 234 8.98 -16.71 -2.87
N ARG A 235 9.03 -17.38 -1.72
CA ARG A 235 8.72 -18.83 -1.66
C ARG A 235 7.32 -19.13 -2.17
N TRP A 236 6.33 -18.33 -1.76
CA TRP A 236 4.96 -18.52 -2.24
C TRP A 236 4.82 -18.28 -3.74
N PHE A 237 5.56 -17.31 -4.30
CA PHE A 237 5.67 -17.15 -5.75
C PHE A 237 6.31 -18.37 -6.42
N GLU A 238 7.44 -18.86 -5.90
CA GLU A 238 8.14 -20.03 -6.44
C GLU A 238 7.25 -21.27 -6.52
N GLU A 239 6.46 -21.52 -5.48
CA GLU A 239 5.49 -22.64 -5.43
C GLU A 239 4.42 -22.56 -6.53
N ASN A 240 4.16 -21.36 -7.07
CA ASN A 240 3.08 -21.10 -8.03
C ASN A 240 3.59 -20.56 -9.37
N ARG A 241 4.91 -20.48 -9.57
CA ARG A 241 5.54 -19.76 -10.70
C ARG A 241 5.22 -20.30 -12.08
N GLU A 242 4.77 -21.56 -12.16
CA GLU A 242 4.35 -22.20 -13.42
C GLU A 242 2.89 -21.89 -13.77
N LYS A 243 2.18 -21.16 -12.92
CA LYS A 243 0.77 -20.81 -13.09
C LYS A 243 0.63 -19.42 -13.69
N ASP A 244 -0.24 -19.26 -14.69
CA ASP A 244 -0.54 -17.96 -15.33
C ASP A 244 -0.94 -16.86 -14.34
N PHE A 245 -1.57 -17.23 -13.20
CA PHE A 245 -1.99 -16.24 -12.21
C PHE A 245 -0.83 -15.67 -11.38
N SER A 246 0.38 -16.25 -11.47
CA SER A 246 1.58 -15.77 -10.78
C SER A 246 2.30 -14.65 -11.54
N GLU A 247 1.99 -14.49 -12.84
CA GLU A 247 2.61 -13.51 -13.72
C GLU A 247 2.53 -12.09 -13.14
N GLY A 248 3.67 -11.39 -13.17
CA GLY A 248 3.83 -10.03 -12.67
C GLY A 248 4.15 -9.94 -11.17
N SER A 249 4.21 -11.07 -10.45
CA SER A 249 4.58 -11.10 -9.04
C SER A 249 6.04 -10.75 -8.79
N LEU A 250 6.96 -11.05 -9.71
CA LEU A 250 8.39 -10.78 -9.51
C LEU A 250 8.67 -9.28 -9.34
N GLY A 251 8.04 -8.44 -10.17
CA GLY A 251 8.16 -7.00 -10.06
C GLY A 251 7.59 -6.45 -8.74
N VAL A 252 6.53 -7.09 -8.21
CA VAL A 252 5.92 -6.73 -6.93
C VAL A 252 6.84 -7.12 -5.76
N ILE A 253 7.37 -8.33 -5.78
CA ILE A 253 8.32 -8.84 -4.78
C ILE A 253 9.57 -7.96 -4.76
N ALA A 254 10.16 -7.70 -5.94
CA ALA A 254 11.27 -6.79 -6.12
C ALA A 254 10.99 -5.44 -5.45
N ARG A 255 9.83 -4.84 -5.70
CA ARG A 255 9.50 -3.52 -5.14
C ARG A 255 9.52 -3.54 -3.61
N ARG A 256 8.89 -4.53 -3.00
CA ARG A 256 8.81 -4.63 -1.53
C ARG A 256 10.15 -4.94 -0.90
N TRP A 257 10.93 -5.84 -1.51
CA TRP A 257 12.25 -6.21 -1.03
C TRP A 257 13.20 -5.01 -1.05
N ILE A 258 13.24 -4.27 -2.16
CA ILE A 258 14.10 -3.11 -2.33
C ILE A 258 13.67 -1.93 -1.45
N ASP A 259 12.39 -1.78 -1.12
CA ASP A 259 11.92 -0.68 -0.27
C ASP A 259 12.16 -0.93 1.24
N HIS A 260 12.10 -2.21 1.69
CA HIS A 260 12.03 -2.52 3.13
C HIS A 260 13.11 -3.48 3.64
N HIS A 261 13.94 -4.06 2.76
CA HIS A 261 14.95 -5.08 3.14
C HIS A 261 16.30 -4.84 2.45
N GLN A 262 17.21 -5.81 2.57
CA GLN A 262 18.53 -5.78 1.93
C GLN A 262 18.39 -6.07 0.42
N PRO A 263 18.70 -5.11 -0.47
CA PRO A 263 18.51 -5.29 -1.91
C PRO A 263 19.31 -6.42 -2.54
N ALA A 264 20.55 -6.63 -2.08
CA ALA A 264 21.44 -7.68 -2.60
C ALA A 264 20.80 -9.08 -2.53
N ASP A 265 20.10 -9.37 -1.42
CA ASP A 265 19.45 -10.67 -1.18
C ASP A 265 18.40 -10.99 -2.25
N PHE A 266 17.75 -9.98 -2.84
CA PHE A 266 16.78 -10.19 -3.91
C PHE A 266 17.45 -10.71 -5.19
N PHE A 267 18.62 -10.18 -5.56
CA PHE A 267 19.35 -10.63 -6.74
C PHE A 267 19.93 -12.01 -6.53
N VAL A 268 20.48 -12.29 -5.35
CA VAL A 268 20.96 -13.64 -4.98
C VAL A 268 19.81 -14.65 -5.06
N TRP A 269 18.63 -14.29 -4.56
CA TRP A 269 17.43 -15.12 -4.67
C TRP A 269 17.02 -15.35 -6.13
N LEU A 270 16.97 -14.29 -6.96
CA LEU A 270 16.63 -14.40 -8.37
C LEU A 270 17.58 -15.33 -9.14
N GLY A 271 18.89 -15.22 -8.90
CA GLY A 271 19.89 -16.09 -9.53
C GLY A 271 19.81 -17.56 -9.10
N GLY A 272 19.14 -17.84 -7.98
CA GLY A 272 18.90 -19.20 -7.48
C GLY A 272 17.62 -19.85 -8.02
N LEU A 273 16.80 -19.14 -8.80
CA LEU A 273 15.55 -19.70 -9.32
C LEU A 273 15.83 -20.78 -10.37
N PRO A 274 15.18 -21.97 -10.29
CA PRO A 274 15.37 -22.99 -11.31
C PRO A 274 14.85 -22.50 -12.67
N PRO A 275 15.46 -22.92 -13.80
CA PRO A 275 14.93 -22.61 -15.12
C PRO A 275 13.55 -23.27 -15.30
N LEU A 276 12.62 -22.57 -15.95
CA LEU A 276 11.33 -23.16 -16.33
C LEU A 276 11.33 -23.60 -17.80
N PRO A 277 10.40 -24.50 -18.20
CA PRO A 277 10.28 -24.93 -19.60
C PRO A 277 9.82 -23.81 -20.56
N ASP A 278 9.14 -22.78 -20.05
CA ASP A 278 8.57 -21.67 -20.83
C ASP A 278 9.44 -20.40 -20.77
N GLN A 279 9.76 -19.85 -21.94
CA GLN A 279 10.60 -18.65 -22.13
C GLN A 279 9.88 -17.34 -21.72
N SER A 280 8.55 -17.34 -21.55
CA SER A 280 7.80 -16.16 -21.10
C SER A 280 8.29 -15.64 -19.73
N VAL A 281 8.79 -16.54 -18.88
CA VAL A 281 9.30 -16.23 -17.54
C VAL A 281 10.68 -15.57 -17.59
N ASP A 282 11.47 -15.80 -18.63
CA ASP A 282 12.74 -15.10 -18.82
C ASP A 282 12.53 -13.59 -19.04
N ALA A 283 11.43 -13.22 -19.70
CA ALA A 283 11.07 -11.81 -19.89
C ALA A 283 10.61 -11.15 -18.57
N GLU A 284 9.82 -11.84 -17.74
CA GLU A 284 9.43 -11.31 -16.43
C GLU A 284 10.64 -11.19 -15.50
N LEU A 285 11.49 -12.20 -15.45
CA LEU A 285 12.75 -12.19 -14.68
C LEU A 285 13.64 -11.03 -15.12
N SER A 286 13.89 -10.90 -16.42
CA SER A 286 14.70 -9.82 -16.98
C SER A 286 14.12 -8.44 -16.62
N GLY A 287 12.80 -8.29 -16.76
CA GLY A 287 12.08 -7.08 -16.39
C GLY A 287 12.21 -6.75 -14.89
N ALA A 288 12.04 -7.74 -14.02
CA ALA A 288 12.13 -7.58 -12.57
C ALA A 288 13.56 -7.25 -12.14
N THR A 289 14.58 -7.93 -12.69
CA THR A 289 16.00 -7.67 -12.42
C THR A 289 16.39 -6.23 -12.74
N GLY A 290 16.07 -5.76 -13.96
CA GLY A 290 16.38 -4.39 -14.35
C GLY A 290 15.61 -3.36 -13.51
N GLN A 291 14.33 -3.61 -13.23
CA GLN A 291 13.50 -2.69 -12.46
C GLN A 291 13.91 -2.62 -10.98
N ALA A 292 14.29 -3.74 -10.38
CA ALA A 292 14.85 -3.82 -9.04
C ALA A 292 16.12 -2.97 -8.93
N MET A 293 17.03 -3.10 -9.90
CA MET A 293 18.27 -2.32 -9.93
C MET A 293 17.99 -0.82 -10.06
N LYS A 294 17.02 -0.41 -10.90
CA LYS A 294 16.58 1.00 -10.97
C LYS A 294 16.06 1.51 -9.64
N TRP A 295 15.32 0.71 -8.88
CA TRP A 295 14.84 1.11 -7.56
C TRP A 295 15.98 1.19 -6.55
N TRP A 296 16.91 0.24 -6.56
CA TRP A 296 18.06 0.25 -5.68
C TRP A 296 18.92 1.49 -5.95
N LEU A 297 19.28 1.77 -7.21
CA LEU A 297 20.06 2.95 -7.59
C LEU A 297 19.41 4.27 -7.17
N ARG A 298 18.08 4.32 -7.11
CA ARG A 298 17.34 5.49 -6.62
C ARG A 298 17.31 5.60 -5.10
N ARG A 299 17.34 4.47 -4.40
CA ARG A 299 17.38 4.39 -2.93
C ARG A 299 18.79 4.69 -2.42
N ASP A 300 19.78 4.04 -2.99
CA ASP A 300 21.19 4.11 -2.64
C ASP A 300 22.05 3.65 -3.84
N SER A 301 22.57 4.61 -4.61
CA SER A 301 23.39 4.31 -5.78
C SER A 301 24.75 3.74 -5.42
N ASP A 302 25.32 4.13 -4.29
CA ASP A 302 26.67 3.77 -3.91
C ASP A 302 26.71 2.32 -3.44
N ALA A 303 25.71 1.90 -2.65
CA ALA A 303 25.54 0.50 -2.27
C ALA A 303 25.26 -0.41 -3.49
N ALA A 304 24.41 0.03 -4.43
CA ALA A 304 24.11 -0.74 -5.63
C ALA A 304 25.34 -0.93 -6.54
N LEU A 305 26.10 0.15 -6.75
CA LEU A 305 27.36 0.15 -7.48
C LEU A 305 28.41 -0.73 -6.78
N GLY A 306 28.55 -0.57 -5.47
CA GLY A 306 29.48 -1.35 -4.65
C GLY A 306 29.20 -2.85 -4.75
N TRP A 307 27.93 -3.24 -4.69
CA TRP A 307 27.52 -4.64 -4.83
C TRP A 307 27.80 -5.22 -6.23
N LEU A 308 27.51 -4.48 -7.31
CA LEU A 308 27.85 -4.95 -8.67
C LEU A 308 29.36 -5.06 -8.87
N ASN A 309 30.15 -4.15 -8.29
CA ASN A 309 31.61 -4.19 -8.33
C ASN A 309 32.21 -5.32 -7.49
N SER A 310 31.51 -5.79 -6.45
CA SER A 310 31.98 -6.88 -5.60
C SER A 310 31.74 -8.26 -6.19
N GLN A 311 31.09 -8.37 -7.35
CA GLN A 311 30.90 -9.65 -8.03
C GLN A 311 32.19 -10.01 -8.79
N ASP A 312 32.75 -11.19 -8.54
CA ASP A 312 33.96 -11.69 -9.23
C ASP A 312 33.78 -11.71 -10.76
N SER A 313 32.58 -12.11 -11.18
CA SER A 313 32.07 -11.99 -12.55
C SER A 313 30.60 -11.63 -12.47
N ILE A 314 30.12 -10.84 -13.43
CA ILE A 314 28.69 -10.52 -13.54
C ILE A 314 28.01 -11.71 -14.23
N PRO A 315 27.11 -12.43 -13.54
CA PRO A 315 26.35 -13.50 -14.16
C PRO A 315 25.42 -12.98 -15.28
N PRO A 316 25.17 -13.76 -16.35
CA PRO A 316 24.27 -13.36 -17.44
C PRO A 316 22.88 -12.91 -16.97
N GLU A 317 22.34 -13.53 -15.92
CA GLU A 317 21.05 -13.19 -15.33
C GLU A 317 21.00 -11.75 -14.75
N TYR A 318 22.15 -11.13 -14.49
CA TYR A 318 22.24 -9.76 -14.00
C TYR A 318 22.46 -8.73 -15.11
N ASP A 319 22.57 -9.14 -16.37
CA ASP A 319 22.70 -8.23 -17.50
C ASP A 319 21.61 -7.13 -17.54
N PRO A 320 20.33 -7.40 -17.23
CA PRO A 320 19.29 -6.36 -17.14
C PRO A 320 19.54 -5.33 -16.02
N ALA A 321 20.19 -5.75 -14.93
CA ALA A 321 20.62 -4.87 -13.84
C ALA A 321 21.79 -3.98 -14.30
N VAL A 322 22.78 -4.55 -14.99
CA VAL A 322 23.91 -3.81 -15.56
C VAL A 322 23.43 -2.79 -16.60
N ALA A 323 22.52 -3.18 -17.49
CA ALA A 323 21.91 -2.25 -18.46
C ALA A 323 21.19 -1.10 -17.76
N SER A 324 20.51 -1.38 -16.65
CA SER A 324 19.83 -0.37 -15.82
C SER A 324 20.81 0.56 -15.12
N LEU A 325 21.95 0.05 -14.67
CA LEU A 325 23.05 0.85 -14.13
C LEU A 325 23.66 1.76 -15.20
N ALA A 326 24.02 1.22 -16.36
CA ALA A 326 24.54 2.01 -17.48
C ALA A 326 23.57 3.16 -17.79
N GLN A 327 22.28 2.85 -17.92
CA GLN A 327 21.22 3.83 -18.16
C GLN A 327 21.09 4.91 -17.06
N PHE A 328 21.34 4.56 -15.79
CA PHE A 328 21.38 5.52 -14.68
C PHE A 328 22.58 6.46 -14.77
N LEU A 329 23.76 5.93 -15.12
CA LEU A 329 25.01 6.67 -15.25
C LEU A 329 25.03 7.61 -16.46
N LEU A 330 24.28 7.32 -17.53
CA LEU A 330 24.26 8.09 -18.78
C LEU A 330 24.16 9.60 -18.64
N LYS A 331 23.45 10.09 -17.62
CA LYS A 331 23.27 11.52 -17.41
C LYS A 331 24.52 12.18 -16.83
N LYS A 332 25.23 11.49 -15.92
CA LYS A 332 26.33 12.05 -15.12
C LYS A 332 27.71 11.67 -15.67
N THR A 333 27.90 10.42 -16.06
CA THR A 333 29.20 9.82 -16.44
C THR A 333 28.97 8.83 -17.60
N PRO A 334 28.81 9.33 -18.84
CA PRO A 334 28.47 8.49 -19.98
C PRO A 334 29.60 7.55 -20.42
N ASP A 335 30.85 7.89 -20.09
CA ASP A 335 32.04 7.04 -20.18
C ASP A 335 31.90 5.79 -19.29
N LEU A 336 31.58 5.95 -18.01
CA LEU A 336 31.29 4.82 -17.11
C LEU A 336 30.06 4.03 -17.57
N ALA A 337 29.07 4.69 -18.16
CA ALA A 337 27.92 3.98 -18.72
C ALA A 337 28.31 3.04 -19.87
N VAL A 338 29.23 3.47 -20.74
CA VAL A 338 29.80 2.61 -21.81
C VAL A 338 30.61 1.47 -21.21
N TYR A 339 31.46 1.76 -20.22
CA TYR A 339 32.23 0.72 -19.50
C TYR A 339 31.32 -0.38 -18.94
N TRP A 340 30.21 -0.03 -18.28
CA TRP A 340 29.27 -1.02 -17.78
C TRP A 340 28.49 -1.72 -18.88
N ALA A 341 28.09 -1.00 -19.92
CA ALA A 341 27.36 -1.58 -21.06
C ALA A 341 28.18 -2.66 -21.77
N ASP A 342 29.50 -2.49 -21.85
CA ASP A 342 30.41 -3.45 -22.50
C ASP A 342 30.55 -4.78 -21.74
N ARG A 343 30.30 -4.78 -20.43
CA ARG A 343 30.34 -5.97 -19.56
C ARG A 343 29.09 -6.85 -19.64
N ILE A 344 28.07 -6.41 -20.36
CA ILE A 344 26.85 -7.19 -20.59
C ILE A 344 27.19 -8.41 -21.47
N GLN A 345 26.76 -9.60 -21.06
CA GLN A 345 27.07 -10.84 -21.78
C GLN A 345 26.13 -11.05 -22.98
N ASP A 346 24.84 -10.78 -22.81
CA ASP A 346 23.82 -10.85 -23.86
C ASP A 346 24.16 -9.89 -25.02
N PRO A 347 24.45 -10.40 -26.24
CA PRO A 347 24.96 -9.57 -27.34
C PRO A 347 23.99 -8.47 -27.78
N GLU A 348 22.69 -8.76 -27.80
CA GLU A 348 21.63 -7.85 -28.21
C GLU A 348 21.43 -6.71 -27.19
N LEU A 349 21.34 -7.05 -25.90
CA LEU A 349 21.23 -6.10 -24.81
C LEU A 349 22.50 -5.26 -24.68
N ARG A 350 23.69 -5.86 -24.82
CA ARG A 350 24.97 -5.15 -24.87
C ARG A 350 24.98 -4.13 -25.99
N SER A 351 24.69 -4.57 -27.21
CA SER A 351 24.69 -3.71 -28.41
C SER A 351 23.73 -2.53 -28.24
N SER A 352 22.49 -2.80 -27.81
CA SER A 352 21.48 -1.76 -27.64
C SER A 352 21.83 -0.76 -26.52
N THR A 353 22.48 -1.21 -25.44
CA THR A 353 22.91 -0.38 -24.31
C THR A 353 24.15 0.44 -24.69
N LEU A 354 25.12 -0.14 -25.39
CA LEU A 354 26.30 0.56 -25.93
C LEU A 354 25.89 1.68 -26.88
N ILE A 355 25.02 1.41 -27.86
CA ILE A 355 24.57 2.43 -28.82
C ILE A 355 23.93 3.62 -28.11
N LYS A 356 23.04 3.37 -27.14
CA LYS A 356 22.41 4.43 -26.33
C LYS A 356 23.45 5.22 -25.53
N SER A 357 24.44 4.52 -24.98
CA SER A 357 25.49 5.11 -24.14
C SER A 357 26.46 5.96 -24.92
N LEU A 358 26.99 5.44 -26.02
CA LEU A 358 27.85 6.14 -26.96
C LEU A 358 27.13 7.35 -27.56
N GLY A 359 25.87 7.20 -27.99
CA GLY A 359 25.09 8.32 -28.51
C GLY A 359 24.88 9.44 -27.48
N ARG A 360 24.89 9.15 -26.17
CA ARG A 360 24.86 10.18 -25.12
C ARG A 360 26.25 10.75 -24.84
N TRP A 361 27.27 9.91 -24.79
CA TRP A 361 28.66 10.32 -24.60
C TRP A 361 29.11 11.27 -25.71
N ARG A 362 28.91 10.89 -26.98
CA ARG A 362 29.24 11.72 -28.14
C ARG A 362 28.57 13.09 -28.14
N ARG A 363 27.33 13.18 -27.62
CA ARG A 363 26.63 14.48 -27.49
C ARG A 363 27.22 15.39 -26.41
N ARG A 364 27.96 14.84 -25.46
CA ARG A 364 28.61 15.56 -24.37
C ARG A 364 30.08 15.84 -24.66
N ASP A 365 30.76 14.85 -25.20
CA ASP A 365 32.18 14.88 -25.56
C ASP A 365 32.39 14.01 -26.82
N PRO A 366 32.26 14.61 -28.02
CA PRO A 366 32.42 13.89 -29.28
C PRO A 366 33.81 13.28 -29.44
N ALA A 367 34.86 14.02 -29.04
CA ALA A 367 36.24 13.63 -29.28
C ALA A 367 36.60 12.36 -28.48
N ALA A 368 36.35 12.36 -27.17
CA ALA A 368 36.65 11.22 -26.32
C ALA A 368 35.81 9.98 -26.71
N ALA A 369 34.56 10.19 -27.09
CA ALA A 369 33.68 9.09 -27.48
C ALA A 369 34.05 8.51 -28.86
N ASP A 370 34.42 9.34 -29.83
CA ASP A 370 34.87 8.88 -31.15
C ASP A 370 36.23 8.15 -31.06
N GLU A 371 37.12 8.60 -30.18
CA GLU A 371 38.37 7.90 -29.85
C GLU A 371 38.08 6.52 -29.26
N TRP A 372 37.21 6.43 -28.25
CA TRP A 372 36.84 5.15 -27.65
C TRP A 372 36.22 4.20 -28.68
N ILE A 373 35.32 4.71 -29.54
CA ILE A 373 34.71 3.92 -30.63
C ILE A 373 35.81 3.37 -31.55
N ALA A 374 36.81 4.17 -31.91
CA ALA A 374 37.88 3.76 -32.81
C ALA A 374 38.72 2.62 -32.24
N THR A 375 38.96 2.61 -30.92
CA THR A 375 39.80 1.60 -30.26
C THR A 375 39.04 0.37 -29.75
N ALA A 376 37.73 0.49 -29.51
CA ALA A 376 36.93 -0.60 -28.97
C ALA A 376 36.64 -1.71 -30.00
N GLU A 377 36.61 -2.96 -29.53
CA GLU A 377 36.24 -4.15 -30.30
C GLU A 377 34.71 -4.23 -30.51
N LEU A 378 34.20 -3.34 -31.36
CA LEU A 378 32.78 -3.28 -31.72
C LEU A 378 32.50 -3.96 -33.04
N THR A 379 31.33 -4.60 -33.16
CA THR A 379 30.80 -5.02 -34.46
C THR A 379 30.56 -3.81 -35.36
N ASP A 380 30.68 -4.00 -36.68
CA ASP A 380 30.48 -2.92 -37.66
C ASP A 380 29.11 -2.25 -37.51
N ALA A 381 28.06 -3.04 -37.25
CA ALA A 381 26.71 -2.55 -37.03
C ALA A 381 26.60 -1.63 -35.80
N VAL A 382 27.22 -2.01 -34.67
CA VAL A 382 27.22 -1.19 -33.45
C VAL A 382 28.01 0.11 -33.67
N ARG A 383 29.19 -0.01 -34.30
CA ARG A 383 30.06 1.13 -34.65
C ARG A 383 29.31 2.14 -35.52
N GLU A 384 28.72 1.68 -36.62
CA GLU A 384 27.97 2.54 -37.55
C GLU A 384 26.79 3.23 -36.85
N GLN A 385 26.02 2.47 -36.07
CA GLN A 385 24.83 3.01 -35.40
C GLN A 385 25.19 4.02 -34.29
N ALA A 386 26.28 3.80 -33.55
CA ALA A 386 26.79 4.76 -32.57
C ALA A 386 27.27 6.07 -33.23
N LEU A 387 27.91 5.96 -34.40
CA LEU A 387 28.32 7.11 -35.21
C LEU A 387 27.12 7.90 -35.78
N LYS A 388 25.98 7.25 -36.05
CA LYS A 388 24.75 7.91 -36.49
C LYS A 388 23.95 8.57 -35.35
N THR A 389 23.87 7.94 -34.18
CA THR A 389 22.98 8.39 -33.08
C THR A 389 23.48 9.62 -32.31
N GLY A 390 24.78 9.93 -32.37
CA GLY A 390 25.39 11.08 -31.68
C GLY A 390 25.24 12.43 -32.40
N THR A 391 24.88 12.46 -33.68
CA THR A 391 24.92 13.66 -34.55
C THR A 391 23.65 14.53 -34.50
N GLY A 392 22.88 14.44 -33.41
CA GLY A 392 21.64 15.21 -33.25
C GLY A 392 21.87 16.71 -33.49
N ARG A 393 21.28 17.23 -34.58
CA ARG A 393 21.21 18.66 -34.94
C ARG A 393 21.02 19.50 -33.66
N PRO A 394 21.81 20.57 -33.43
CA PRO A 394 21.58 21.44 -32.30
C PRO A 394 20.13 21.90 -32.35
N LYS A 395 19.39 21.75 -31.25
CA LYS A 395 18.06 22.38 -31.11
C LYS A 395 18.29 23.88 -31.15
N SER A 396 18.23 24.47 -32.33
CA SER A 396 18.00 25.89 -32.53
C SER A 396 16.65 26.20 -31.88
N ARG A 397 16.68 26.59 -30.60
CA ARG A 397 15.56 27.29 -29.99
C ARG A 397 15.35 28.56 -30.81
N PRO A 398 14.22 28.77 -31.49
CA PRO A 398 13.91 30.09 -32.00
C PRO A 398 13.86 31.01 -30.78
N GLN A 399 14.73 32.03 -30.76
CA GLN A 399 14.59 33.12 -29.82
C GLN A 399 13.17 33.68 -29.99
N ARG A 400 12.33 33.56 -28.96
CA ARG A 400 11.08 34.31 -28.95
C ARG A 400 11.45 35.79 -29.02
N PRO A 401 10.90 36.56 -29.97
CA PRO A 401 11.11 38.00 -29.96
C PRO A 401 10.57 38.54 -28.64
N ARG A 402 11.42 39.29 -27.93
CA ARG A 402 10.96 40.13 -26.80
C ARG A 402 9.92 41.09 -27.39
N ARG A 403 8.68 40.99 -26.91
CA ARG A 403 7.66 41.99 -27.25
C ARG A 403 8.09 43.35 -26.67
N PRO A 404 7.82 44.44 -27.40
CA PRO A 404 8.27 45.79 -27.07
C PRO A 404 7.71 46.29 -25.74
#